data_AF-A0A2J8X4L7-F1
#
_entry.id   AF-A0A2J8X4L7-F1
#
_cell.length_a   1.000
_cell.length_b   1.000
_cell.length_c   1.000
_cell.angle_alpha   90.00
_cell.angle_beta   90.00
_cell.angle_gamma   90.00
#
_symmetry.space_group_name_H-M   'P 1'
#
loop_
_entity.id
_entity.type
_entity.pdbx_description
1 polymer ?
#
loop_
_entity_poly.entity_id
_entity_poly.type
_entity_poly.pdbx_seq_one_letter_code
_entity_poly.pdbx_strand_id
1 'polypeptide(L)'
;MKLLHPAFQSCLLLTLLGLWRTTPEAHASSPGAPAISAASFLQDLIHRYGEGDSLTLQQLKALLNHLDVGVGRGNVTQHVQGHRNLSTCFSSGDLFAAHNFSEQSRIGSSELQEFCPTILQQLDS
;
A
#
# COMPACT_ATOMS: atom_id res chain seq x y z
N MET A 1 40.05 -38.61 -30.71
CA MET A 1 39.12 -37.49 -30.95
C MET A 1 38.60 -37.03 -29.60
N LYS A 2 39.07 -35.88 -29.10
CA LYS A 2 38.86 -35.45 -27.71
C LYS A 2 37.56 -34.65 -27.59
N LEU A 3 36.72 -35.06 -26.63
CA LEU A 3 35.44 -34.48 -26.24
C LEU A 3 35.53 -32.96 -26.01
N LEU A 4 34.96 -32.17 -26.92
CA LEU A 4 34.80 -30.72 -26.79
C LEU A 4 33.30 -30.35 -26.72
N HIS A 5 32.50 -31.10 -25.96
CA HIS A 5 31.04 -30.95 -25.95
C HIS A 5 30.38 -30.41 -24.65
N PRO A 6 30.94 -30.53 -23.42
CA PRO A 6 30.17 -30.15 -22.23
C PRO A 6 30.15 -28.64 -21.96
N ALA A 7 31.20 -27.90 -22.35
CA ALA A 7 31.30 -26.46 -22.07
C ALA A 7 30.37 -25.62 -22.95
N PHE A 8 30.16 -26.03 -24.21
CA PHE A 8 29.30 -25.31 -25.15
C PHE A 8 27.81 -25.39 -24.76
N GLN A 9 27.36 -26.55 -24.26
CA GLN A 9 25.97 -26.70 -23.83
C GLN A 9 25.64 -25.88 -22.58
N SER A 10 26.59 -25.79 -21.63
CA SER A 10 26.41 -24.98 -20.43
C SER A 10 26.34 -23.48 -20.75
N CYS A 11 27.18 -23.03 -21.69
CA CYS A 11 27.17 -21.64 -22.14
C CYS A 11 25.87 -21.29 -22.88
N LEU A 12 25.36 -22.21 -23.71
CA LEU A 12 24.10 -22.04 -24.46
C LEU A 12 22.86 -22.03 -23.56
N LEU A 13 22.87 -22.79 -22.46
CA LEU A 13 21.79 -22.77 -21.47
C LEU A 13 21.79 -21.47 -20.66
N LEU A 14 22.96 -20.94 -20.31
CA LEU A 14 23.06 -19.66 -19.60
C LEU A 14 22.61 -18.47 -20.45
N THR A 15 22.85 -18.48 -21.77
CA THR A 15 22.34 -17.43 -22.66
C THR A 15 20.82 -17.52 -22.83
N LEU A 16 20.25 -18.73 -22.90
CA LEU A 16 18.79 -18.93 -22.98
C LEU A 16 18.07 -18.47 -21.70
N LEU A 17 18.61 -18.72 -20.50
CA LEU A 17 18.02 -18.23 -19.24
C LEU A 17 18.10 -16.69 -19.11
N GLY A 18 19.11 -16.05 -19.70
CA GLY A 18 19.23 -14.59 -19.72
C GLY A 18 18.13 -13.91 -20.54
N LEU A 19 17.70 -14.54 -21.63
CA LEU A 19 16.63 -14.01 -22.51
C LEU A 19 15.22 -14.12 -21.90
N TRP A 20 14.98 -14.99 -20.93
CA TRP A 20 13.69 -15.10 -20.26
C TRP A 20 13.50 -14.16 -19.06
N ARG A 21 14.58 -13.51 -18.59
CA ARG A 21 14.49 -12.52 -17.52
C ARG A 21 14.07 -11.12 -17.97
N THR A 22 13.93 -10.88 -19.27
CA THR A 22 13.32 -9.66 -19.78
C THR A 22 11.81 -9.86 -19.89
N THR A 23 11.11 -9.91 -18.75
CA THR A 23 9.68 -9.64 -18.76
C THR A 23 9.48 -8.21 -19.29
N PRO A 24 8.62 -7.98 -20.29
CA PRO A 24 8.28 -6.63 -20.68
C PRO A 24 7.53 -6.03 -19.49
N GLU A 25 8.13 -5.05 -18.84
CA GLU A 25 7.38 -4.12 -18.02
C GLU A 25 6.32 -3.52 -18.95
N ALA A 26 5.03 -3.64 -18.58
CA ALA A 26 3.93 -3.11 -19.37
C ALA A 26 3.95 -1.58 -19.30
N HIS A 27 4.91 -0.98 -19.98
CA HIS A 27 5.05 0.46 -20.14
C HIS A 27 4.32 0.85 -21.42
N ALA A 28 3.02 1.08 -21.28
CA ALA A 28 2.28 1.90 -22.23
C ALA A 28 2.67 3.38 -22.00
N SER A 29 3.94 3.71 -22.24
CA SER A 29 4.45 5.07 -22.12
C SER A 29 4.23 5.79 -23.45
N SER A 30 3.16 6.59 -23.53
CA SER A 30 3.01 7.59 -24.60
C SER A 30 4.11 8.63 -24.46
N PRO A 31 4.87 8.97 -25.51
CA PRO A 31 5.91 9.99 -25.43
C PRO A 31 5.26 11.33 -25.12
N GLY A 32 5.45 11.84 -23.89
CA GLY A 32 5.04 13.18 -23.48
C GLY A 32 4.06 13.26 -22.30
N ALA A 33 3.48 12.15 -21.83
CA ALA A 33 2.72 12.15 -20.57
C ALA A 33 3.68 11.91 -19.39
N PRO A 34 3.58 12.66 -18.28
CA PRO A 34 4.28 12.29 -17.06
C PRO A 34 3.86 10.87 -16.67
N ALA A 35 4.84 9.98 -16.53
CA ALA A 35 4.56 8.58 -16.21
C ALA A 35 3.89 8.52 -14.83
N ILE A 36 2.65 8.03 -14.79
CA ILE A 36 1.96 7.73 -13.53
C ILE A 36 2.76 6.65 -12.80
N SER A 37 3.15 6.94 -11.56
CA SER A 37 3.92 6.04 -10.70
C SER A 37 3.11 5.67 -9.47
N ALA A 38 3.48 4.59 -8.77
CA ALA A 38 2.82 4.23 -7.51
C ALA A 38 2.85 5.38 -6.48
N ALA A 39 3.96 6.13 -6.43
CA ALA A 39 4.10 7.29 -5.54
C ALA A 39 3.13 8.43 -5.87
N SER A 40 2.71 8.57 -7.13
CA SER A 40 1.81 9.65 -7.55
C SER A 40 0.43 9.57 -6.88
N PHE A 41 -0.09 8.36 -6.64
CA PHE A 41 -1.36 8.16 -5.95
C PHE A 41 -1.27 8.54 -4.46
N LEU A 42 -0.19 8.15 -3.81
CA LEU A 42 0.06 8.47 -2.41
C LEU A 42 0.23 9.99 -2.22
N GLN A 43 0.99 10.63 -3.12
CA GLN A 43 1.21 12.07 -3.10
C GLN A 43 -0.10 12.84 -3.36
N ASP A 44 -0.95 12.36 -4.28
CA ASP A 44 -2.25 12.97 -4.55
C ASP A 44 -3.16 12.92 -3.31
N LEU A 45 -3.19 11.80 -2.59
CA LEU A 45 -3.96 11.69 -1.34
C LEU A 45 -3.45 12.64 -0.25
N ILE A 46 -2.13 12.70 -0.05
CA ILE A 46 -1.53 13.62 0.92
C ILE A 46 -1.79 15.07 0.53
N HIS A 47 -1.70 15.40 -0.75
CA HIS A 47 -1.96 16.75 -1.24
C HIS A 47 -3.44 17.15 -1.09
N ARG A 48 -4.36 16.21 -1.32
CA ARG A 48 -5.81 16.49 -1.27
C ARG A 48 -6.35 16.64 0.15
N TYR A 49 -5.82 15.86 1.10
CA TYR A 49 -6.34 15.82 2.47
C TYR A 49 -5.41 16.48 3.51
N GLY A 50 -4.13 16.67 3.19
CA GLY A 50 -3.09 17.07 4.13
C GLY A 50 -2.52 18.45 3.89
N GLU A 51 -1.48 18.76 4.68
CA GLU A 51 -0.71 19.99 4.62
C GLU A 51 0.78 19.66 4.83
N GLY A 52 1.67 20.30 4.05
CA GLY A 52 3.11 20.14 4.23
C GLY A 52 3.60 18.69 4.15
N ASP A 53 3.16 17.96 3.12
CA ASP A 53 3.54 16.56 2.84
C ASP A 53 3.14 15.53 3.92
N SER A 54 2.18 15.88 4.78
CA SER A 54 1.66 14.96 5.79
C SER A 54 0.18 15.18 6.11
N LEU A 55 -0.43 14.20 6.76
CA LEU A 55 -1.76 14.29 7.33
C LEU A 55 -1.66 14.41 8.85
N THR A 56 -2.48 15.27 9.43
CA THR A 56 -2.86 15.16 10.84
C THR A 56 -3.80 13.97 11.04
N LEU A 57 -3.96 13.51 12.29
CA LEU A 57 -4.90 12.44 12.59
C LEU A 57 -6.35 12.79 12.22
N GLN A 58 -6.73 14.06 12.40
CA GLN A 58 -8.04 14.57 12.00
C GLN A 58 -8.23 14.54 10.48
N GLN A 59 -7.22 14.90 9.70
CA GLN A 59 -7.27 14.84 8.24
C GLN A 59 -7.33 13.40 7.72
N LEU A 60 -6.56 12.49 8.33
CA LEU A 60 -6.67 11.07 8.03
C LEU A 60 -8.09 10.56 8.34
N LYS A 61 -8.67 10.95 9.49
CA LYS A 61 -10.07 10.62 9.82
C LYS A 61 -11.06 11.16 8.80
N ALA A 62 -10.85 12.37 8.27
CA ALA A 62 -11.69 12.94 7.23
C ALA A 62 -11.61 12.12 5.92
N LEU A 63 -10.41 11.67 5.53
CA LEU A 63 -10.22 10.75 4.42
C LEU A 63 -10.99 9.43 4.64
N LEU A 64 -10.88 8.83 5.83
CA LEU A 64 -11.60 7.58 6.13
C LEU A 64 -13.11 7.77 6.10
N ASN A 65 -13.62 8.87 6.65
CA ASN A 65 -15.04 9.20 6.59
C ASN A 65 -15.53 9.37 5.14
N HIS A 66 -14.72 9.95 4.24
CA HIS A 66 -15.08 10.08 2.83
C HIS A 66 -15.20 8.72 2.12
N LEU A 67 -14.48 7.71 2.62
CA LEU A 67 -14.51 6.34 2.13
C LEU A 67 -15.52 5.46 2.88
N ASP A 68 -16.33 6.05 3.78
CA ASP A 68 -17.22 5.32 4.71
C ASP A 68 -16.48 4.25 5.56
N VAL A 69 -15.19 4.46 5.83
CA VAL A 69 -14.37 3.59 6.68
C VAL A 69 -14.38 4.08 8.12
N GLY A 70 -14.77 3.20 9.04
CA GLY A 70 -14.80 3.47 10.48
C GLY A 70 -15.87 4.45 10.95
N VAL A 71 -16.82 4.77 10.07
CA VAL A 71 -18.05 5.50 10.40
C VAL A 71 -19.04 4.53 11.08
N GLY A 72 -19.54 4.86 12.27
CA GLY A 72 -20.71 4.16 12.85
C GLY A 72 -20.54 3.29 14.10
N ARG A 73 -19.37 3.25 14.77
CA ARG A 73 -19.21 2.49 16.03
C ARG A 73 -18.91 3.30 17.30
N GLY A 74 -19.06 4.63 17.25
CA GLY A 74 -18.78 5.53 18.39
C GLY A 74 -19.58 5.28 19.69
N ASN A 75 -20.61 4.40 19.67
CA ASN A 75 -21.49 4.14 20.81
C ASN A 75 -21.57 2.67 21.25
N VAL A 76 -20.81 1.75 20.64
CA VAL A 76 -20.79 0.36 21.12
C VAL A 76 -19.66 0.25 22.12
N THR A 77 -19.98 0.49 23.39
CA THR A 77 -19.15 0.21 24.58
C THR A 77 -18.88 -1.29 24.71
N GLN A 78 -18.15 -1.86 23.75
CA GLN A 78 -17.73 -3.25 23.82
C GLN A 78 -16.22 -3.30 23.63
N HIS A 79 -15.54 -2.78 24.66
CA HIS A 79 -14.18 -3.16 25.01
C HIS A 79 -14.19 -4.64 25.46
N VAL A 80 -14.54 -5.55 24.55
CA VAL A 80 -14.25 -6.97 24.74
C VAL A 80 -12.78 -7.12 24.38
N GLN A 81 -11.95 -7.19 25.42
CA GLN A 81 -10.56 -7.60 25.37
C GLN A 81 -10.51 -9.08 24.95
N GLY A 82 -10.74 -9.33 23.67
CA GLY A 82 -10.63 -10.63 23.02
C GLY A 82 -10.06 -10.45 21.62
N HIS A 83 -9.64 -11.55 20.99
CA HIS A 83 -9.21 -11.54 19.59
C HIS A 83 -10.38 -11.04 18.73
N ARG A 84 -10.35 -9.76 18.34
CA ARG A 84 -11.39 -9.18 17.49
C ARG A 84 -11.21 -9.77 16.09
N ASN A 85 -12.29 -10.35 15.56
CA ASN A 85 -12.28 -10.90 14.22
C ASN A 85 -12.06 -9.76 13.21
N LEU A 86 -11.07 -9.93 12.33
CA LEU A 86 -10.74 -8.96 11.29
C LEU A 86 -11.90 -8.79 10.28
N SER A 87 -12.81 -9.75 10.18
CA SER A 87 -14.02 -9.66 9.35
C SER A 87 -15.09 -8.68 9.88
N THR A 88 -14.73 -7.71 10.72
CA THR A 88 -15.67 -6.71 11.25
C THR A 88 -15.13 -5.31 11.05
N CYS A 89 -16.03 -4.34 10.87
CA CYS A 89 -15.64 -2.93 10.75
C CYS A 89 -15.18 -2.37 12.11
N PHE A 90 -14.04 -1.72 12.15
CA PHE A 90 -13.47 -1.09 13.34
C PHE A 90 -13.73 0.42 13.31
N SER A 91 -13.77 1.06 14.48
CA SER A 91 -13.85 2.52 14.53
C SER A 91 -12.54 3.16 14.07
N SER A 92 -12.55 4.39 13.56
CA SER A 92 -11.31 5.09 13.19
C SER A 92 -10.30 5.13 14.36
N GLY A 93 -10.78 5.23 15.60
CA GLY A 93 -9.93 5.20 16.80
C GLY A 93 -9.24 3.85 17.01
N ASP A 94 -9.94 2.74 16.84
CA ASP A 94 -9.34 1.40 16.91
C ASP A 94 -8.30 1.20 15.78
N LEU A 95 -8.60 1.70 14.58
CA LEU A 95 -7.69 1.65 13.44
C LEU A 95 -6.43 2.48 13.70
N PHE A 96 -6.56 3.69 14.25
CA PHE A 96 -5.41 4.53 14.60
C PHE A 96 -4.57 3.90 15.70
N ALA A 97 -5.21 3.31 16.72
CA ALA A 97 -4.51 2.60 17.78
C ALA A 97 -3.70 1.40 17.27
N ALA A 98 -4.24 0.65 16.29
CA ALA A 98 -3.53 -0.48 15.68
C ALA A 98 -2.23 -0.07 14.97
N HIS A 99 -2.14 1.18 14.51
CA HIS A 99 -0.96 1.76 13.85
C HIS A 99 -0.13 2.66 14.78
N ASN A 100 -0.42 2.67 16.09
CA ASN A 100 0.22 3.52 17.09
C ASN A 100 0.16 5.02 16.76
N PHE A 101 -0.91 5.47 16.09
CA PHE A 101 -1.11 6.90 15.82
C PHE A 101 -1.70 7.62 17.03
N SER A 102 -1.18 8.80 17.31
CA SER A 102 -1.65 9.71 18.35
C SER A 102 -2.17 11.01 17.74
N GLU A 103 -2.83 11.84 18.54
CA GLU A 103 -3.33 13.16 18.09
C GLU A 103 -2.22 14.09 17.57
N GLN A 104 -0.97 13.88 18.03
CA GLN A 104 0.19 14.65 17.57
C GLN A 104 0.88 14.03 16.35
N SER A 105 0.47 12.84 15.90
CA SER A 105 1.07 12.17 14.74
C SER A 105 0.99 13.06 13.49
N ARG A 106 2.06 12.99 12.70
CA ARG A 106 2.12 13.45 11.32
C ARG A 106 2.31 12.22 10.45
N ILE A 107 1.29 11.89 9.68
CA ILE A 107 1.24 10.70 8.83
C ILE A 107 1.77 11.13 7.46
N GLY A 108 3.02 10.80 7.17
CA GLY A 108 3.65 11.05 5.87
C GLY A 108 3.40 9.91 4.89
N SER A 109 4.16 9.91 3.81
CA SER A 109 4.07 8.89 2.76
C SER A 109 4.28 7.48 3.29
N SER A 110 5.31 7.24 4.11
CA SER A 110 5.60 5.88 4.61
C SER A 110 4.46 5.36 5.48
N GLU A 111 3.99 6.18 6.42
CA GLU A 111 2.93 5.79 7.35
C GLU A 111 1.61 5.56 6.61
N LEU A 112 1.26 6.42 5.64
CA LEU A 112 0.04 6.24 4.86
C LEU A 112 0.13 5.01 3.95
N GLN A 113 1.31 4.71 3.39
CA GLN A 113 1.54 3.50 2.60
C GLN A 113 1.34 2.23 3.44
N GLU A 114 1.84 2.20 4.68
CA GLU A 114 1.64 1.10 5.62
C GLU A 114 0.18 1.00 6.11
N PHE A 115 -0.54 2.12 6.15
CA PHE A 115 -1.94 2.17 6.54
C PHE A 115 -2.89 1.70 5.42
N CYS A 116 -2.52 1.84 4.14
CA CYS A 116 -3.36 1.48 2.98
C CYS A 116 -3.98 0.07 3.03
N PRO A 117 -3.25 -1.01 3.38
CA PRO A 117 -3.86 -2.34 3.53
C PRO A 117 -5.00 -2.39 4.55
N THR A 118 -4.94 -1.56 5.59
CA THR A 118 -6.01 -1.46 6.60
C THR A 118 -7.26 -0.81 6.01
N ILE A 119 -7.11 0.24 5.18
CA ILE A 119 -8.23 0.86 4.47
C ILE A 119 -8.88 -0.17 3.53
N LEU A 120 -8.08 -0.86 2.71
CA LEU A 120 -8.59 -1.86 1.77
C LEU A 120 -9.33 -2.99 2.49
N GLN A 121 -8.77 -3.47 3.60
CA GLN A 121 -9.39 -4.52 4.39
C GLN A 121 -10.74 -4.07 4.99
N GLN A 122 -10.82 -2.83 5.47
CA GLN A 122 -12.07 -2.28 6.01
C GLN A 122 -13.14 -2.02 4.95
N LEU A 123 -12.75 -1.72 3.71
CA LEU A 123 -13.66 -1.60 2.58
C LEU A 123 -14.21 -2.95 2.09
N ASP A 124 -13.50 -4.04 2.34
CA ASP A 124 -13.89 -5.42 1.95
C ASP A 124 -14.69 -6.16 3.05
N SER A 125 -14.84 -5.57 4.24
CA SER A 125 -15.44 -6.20 5.43
C SER A 125 -16.96 -6.13 5.51
#